data_AF-A0A6G0UGB1-F1
#
_entry.id   AF-A0A6G0UGB1-F1
#
_cell.length_a   1.000
_cell.length_b   1.000
_cell.length_c   1.000
_cell.angle_alpha   90.00
_cell.angle_beta   90.00
_cell.angle_gamma   90.00
#
_symmetry.space_group_name_H-M   'P 1'
#
loop_
_entity.id
_entity.type
_entity.pdbx_description
1 polymer ?
#
loop_
_entity_poly.entity_id
_entity_poly.type
_entity_poly.pdbx_seq_one_letter_code
_entity_poly.pdbx_strand_id
1 'polypeptide(L)'
;MRRGFRLVLVLSCILVITFLYQQLDFSSSPKNSRTYLDSRVINDLRGCLGRLNPEERLDFFVTSLVTCLQMLPKLRFFKSQKNRFNEAKVFFPLNRYFNQSSCTWLTIGIGGSTSIEKEFKKKYPKCKIYGIEASEDQFADFDKIGKVIPYGVGVEAGNFVVTLRDHELTGQDPSYEKNITLHPFSEILDEYVGQRLVHFVTIDLEGFEYSILEELMTNGGKLSRQGIVFCQIDAELHYFNEEHAAALRRLMKTVSKYDSDYIPVDHSWYMGIHHKITFVNFGNRECRRAFDIRKLFD
;
A
#
# COMPACT_ATOMS: atom_id res chain seq x y z
N MET A 1 12.74 23.03 25.24
CA MET A 1 13.64 21.92 24.80
C MET A 1 13.00 20.89 23.86
N ARG A 2 11.76 20.41 24.07
CA ARG A 2 11.16 19.33 23.23
C ARG A 2 10.79 19.69 21.78
N ARG A 3 10.53 20.96 21.44
CA ARG A 3 10.19 21.38 20.06
C ARG A 3 11.41 21.44 19.12
N GLY A 4 12.56 21.86 19.61
CA GLY A 4 13.80 21.95 18.83
C GLY A 4 14.35 20.57 18.43
N PHE A 5 14.29 19.60 19.35
CA PHE A 5 14.75 18.23 19.08
C PHE A 5 13.90 17.51 18.02
N ARG A 6 12.57 17.74 18.02
CA ARG A 6 11.67 17.22 16.98
C ARG A 6 11.92 17.84 15.62
N LEU A 7 12.16 19.15 15.56
CA LEU A 7 12.47 19.83 14.29
C LEU A 7 13.81 19.34 13.71
N VAL A 8 14.82 19.13 14.55
CA VAL A 8 16.10 18.56 14.13
C VAL A 8 15.94 17.13 13.62
N LEU A 9 15.21 16.26 14.31
CA LEU A 9 14.93 14.89 13.85
C LEU A 9 14.19 14.84 12.50
N VAL A 10 13.16 15.68 12.35
CA VAL A 10 12.40 15.78 11.09
C VAL A 10 13.28 16.31 9.96
N LEU A 11 14.11 17.32 10.21
CA LEU A 11 15.07 17.83 9.23
C LEU A 11 16.14 16.78 8.88
N SER A 12 16.66 16.03 9.86
CA SER A 12 17.61 14.94 9.64
C SER A 12 17.02 13.84 8.77
N CYS A 13 15.76 13.46 9.02
CA CYS A 13 15.07 12.51 8.17
C CYS A 13 14.82 13.04 6.76
N ILE A 14 14.31 14.27 6.63
CA ILE A 14 14.07 14.90 5.32
C ILE A 14 15.37 14.91 4.54
N LEU A 15 16.51 15.21 5.17
CA LEU A 15 17.83 15.18 4.55
C LEU A 15 18.27 13.77 4.15
N VAL A 16 18.08 12.76 5.00
CA VAL A 16 18.37 11.35 4.67
C VAL A 16 17.50 10.85 3.53
N ILE A 17 16.19 11.13 3.57
CA ILE A 17 15.23 10.76 2.51
C ILE A 17 15.58 11.48 1.21
N THR A 18 15.88 12.79 1.24
CA THR A 18 16.27 13.56 0.05
C THR A 18 17.58 13.04 -0.55
N PHE A 19 18.54 12.68 0.30
CA PHE A 19 19.81 12.10 -0.11
C PHE A 19 19.63 10.69 -0.72
N LEU A 20 18.82 9.83 -0.11
CA LEU A 20 18.50 8.51 -0.65
C LEU A 20 17.71 8.59 -1.95
N TYR A 21 16.77 9.54 -2.04
CA TYR A 21 16.00 9.84 -3.25
C TYR A 21 16.93 10.22 -4.42
N GLN A 22 17.94 11.06 -4.17
CA GLN A 22 18.95 11.41 -5.17
C GLN A 22 19.80 10.21 -5.62
N GLN A 23 19.93 9.15 -4.82
CA GLN A 23 20.68 7.94 -5.19
C GLN A 23 19.83 6.92 -5.98
N LEU A 24 18.49 6.96 -5.85
CA LEU A 24 17.56 6.14 -6.65
C LEU A 24 17.37 6.67 -8.08
N ASP A 25 17.74 7.94 -8.32
CA ASP A 25 17.83 8.54 -9.65
C ASP A 25 19.20 8.19 -10.27
N PHE A 26 19.31 6.95 -10.79
CA PHE A 26 20.55 6.36 -11.33
C PHE A 26 21.19 7.11 -12.53
N SER A 27 20.68 8.28 -12.94
CA SER A 27 21.13 9.02 -14.12
C SER A 27 21.51 10.48 -13.91
N SER A 28 21.38 11.07 -12.71
CA SER A 28 21.68 12.49 -12.52
C SER A 28 22.67 12.77 -11.39
N SER A 29 23.84 13.28 -11.76
CA SER A 29 24.80 13.86 -10.82
C SER A 29 24.22 15.17 -10.25
N PRO A 30 24.26 15.41 -8.92
CA PRO A 30 23.60 16.56 -8.33
C PRO A 30 24.37 17.84 -8.64
N LYS A 31 23.82 18.68 -9.54
CA LYS A 31 24.15 20.11 -9.58
C LYS A 31 23.26 20.83 -8.58
N ASN A 32 23.87 21.22 -7.46
CA ASN A 32 23.37 22.19 -6.47
C ASN A 32 22.19 21.74 -5.59
N SER A 33 22.50 21.02 -4.50
CA SER A 33 21.73 21.16 -3.25
C SER A 33 22.70 21.41 -2.09
N ARG A 34 22.59 22.58 -1.44
CA ARG A 34 23.31 22.89 -0.20
C ARG A 34 22.59 22.16 0.94
N THR A 35 23.07 20.97 1.29
CA THR A 35 22.64 20.25 2.50
C THR A 35 23.68 20.45 3.62
N TYR A 36 23.20 20.80 4.82
CA TYR A 36 23.99 21.03 6.05
C TYR A 36 24.40 19.70 6.71
N LEU A 37 25.00 18.78 5.97
CA LEU A 37 25.56 17.53 6.50
C LEU A 37 27.07 17.55 6.30
N ASP A 38 27.83 17.09 7.30
CA ASP A 38 29.28 16.91 7.15
C ASP A 38 29.53 16.01 5.93
N SER A 39 30.34 16.51 5.00
CA SER A 39 30.79 15.80 3.81
C SER A 39 31.28 14.37 4.09
N ARG A 40 31.82 14.11 5.29
CA ARG A 40 32.22 12.77 5.74
C ARG A 40 31.03 11.84 5.96
N VAL A 41 29.98 12.31 6.64
CA VAL A 41 28.74 11.53 6.86
C VAL A 41 28.07 11.19 5.53
N ILE A 42 28.05 12.15 4.59
CA ILE A 42 27.54 11.92 3.23
C ILE A 42 28.37 10.85 2.50
N ASN A 43 29.69 10.92 2.57
CA ASN A 43 30.58 9.98 1.90
C ASN A 43 30.52 8.58 2.52
N ASP A 44 30.40 8.48 3.84
CA ASP A 44 30.23 7.21 4.55
C ASP A 44 28.88 6.58 4.21
N LEU A 45 27.79 7.37 4.17
CA LEU A 45 26.49 6.89 3.71
C LEU A 45 26.52 6.45 2.24
N ARG A 46 27.21 7.19 1.34
CA ARG A 46 27.42 6.74 -0.05
C ARG A 46 28.20 5.43 -0.10
N GLY A 47 29.24 5.29 0.71
CA GLY A 47 30.05 4.07 0.80
C GLY A 47 29.24 2.86 1.28
N CYS A 48 28.38 3.06 2.28
CA CYS A 48 27.47 2.02 2.78
C CYS A 48 26.41 1.65 1.74
N LEU A 49 25.71 2.63 1.17
CA LEU A 49 24.67 2.39 0.16
C LEU A 49 25.23 1.81 -1.14
N GLY A 50 26.44 2.19 -1.53
CA GLY A 50 27.12 1.68 -2.72
C GLY A 50 27.43 0.18 -2.65
N ARG A 51 27.51 -0.39 -1.43
CA ARG A 51 27.71 -1.83 -1.19
C ARG A 51 26.41 -2.62 -1.20
N LEU A 52 25.28 -1.94 -1.03
CA LEU A 52 23.96 -2.56 -1.14
C LEU A 52 23.62 -2.80 -2.60
N ASN A 53 22.98 -3.92 -2.89
CA ASN A 53 22.37 -4.16 -4.18
C ASN A 53 21.14 -3.23 -4.38
N PRO A 54 20.60 -3.09 -5.60
CA PRO A 54 19.49 -2.17 -5.86
C PRO A 54 18.20 -2.45 -5.06
N GLU A 55 18.00 -3.66 -4.56
CA GLU A 55 16.84 -4.07 -3.75
C GLU A 55 17.04 -3.65 -2.30
N GLU A 56 18.19 -3.96 -1.73
CA GLU A 56 18.60 -3.54 -0.38
C GLU A 56 18.59 -2.01 -0.25
N ARG A 57 18.95 -1.26 -1.30
CA ARG A 57 18.84 0.21 -1.31
C ARG A 57 17.40 0.69 -1.26
N LEU A 58 16.51 0.01 -1.97
CA LEU A 58 15.11 0.38 -2.02
C LEU A 58 14.42 0.05 -0.69
N ASP A 59 14.68 -1.15 -0.16
CA ASP A 59 14.21 -1.54 1.17
C ASP A 59 14.73 -0.58 2.24
N PHE A 60 16.02 -0.22 2.20
CA PHE A 60 16.59 0.78 3.08
C PHE A 60 15.89 2.14 2.94
N PHE A 61 15.54 2.55 1.72
CA PHE A 61 14.83 3.80 1.48
C PHE A 61 13.40 3.78 2.03
N VAL A 62 12.61 2.76 1.69
CA VAL A 62 11.23 2.60 2.17
C VAL A 62 11.21 2.49 3.70
N THR A 63 12.07 1.64 4.25
CA THR A 63 12.21 1.46 5.69
C THR A 63 12.64 2.77 6.36
N SER A 64 13.59 3.51 5.80
CA SER A 64 14.02 4.81 6.37
C SER A 64 12.92 5.87 6.32
N LEU A 65 12.18 5.93 5.21
CA LEU A 65 11.06 6.84 5.04
C LEU A 65 9.95 6.54 6.05
N VAL A 66 9.54 5.28 6.15
CA VAL A 66 8.51 4.81 7.09
C VAL A 66 8.98 4.94 8.52
N THR A 67 10.20 4.52 8.84
CA THR A 67 10.78 4.64 10.19
C THR A 67 10.79 6.10 10.61
N CYS A 68 11.16 7.03 9.72
CA CYS A 68 11.07 8.44 10.07
C CYS A 68 9.64 8.90 10.39
N LEU A 69 8.68 8.49 9.57
CA LEU A 69 7.28 8.80 9.82
C LEU A 69 6.83 8.20 11.15
N GLN A 70 7.16 6.94 11.44
CA GLN A 70 6.85 6.25 12.70
C GLN A 70 7.57 6.85 13.93
N MET A 71 8.74 7.48 13.75
CA MET A 71 9.41 8.26 14.81
C MET A 71 8.63 9.52 15.21
N LEU A 72 7.64 9.94 14.41
CA LEU A 72 6.63 10.90 14.86
C LEU A 72 5.77 10.19 15.92
N PRO A 73 5.85 10.59 17.20
CA PRO A 73 5.65 9.68 18.34
C PRO A 73 4.24 9.14 18.57
N LYS A 74 3.30 9.26 17.63
CA LYS A 74 1.86 9.04 17.86
C LYS A 74 1.03 8.53 16.68
N LEU A 75 1.64 7.94 15.65
CA LEU A 75 0.88 7.17 14.66
C LEU A 75 0.15 5.98 15.33
N ARG A 76 -1.11 6.19 15.75
CA ARG A 76 -1.96 5.14 16.32
C ARG A 76 -2.71 4.45 15.20
N PHE A 77 -2.06 3.45 14.61
CA PHE A 77 -2.72 2.53 13.71
C PHE A 77 -3.56 1.51 14.47
N PHE A 78 -4.66 1.11 13.88
CA PHE A 78 -5.26 -0.17 14.18
C PHE A 78 -4.55 -1.22 13.31
N LYS A 79 -3.64 -2.00 13.90
CA LYS A 79 -3.07 -3.18 13.24
C LYS A 79 -3.90 -4.40 13.64
N SER A 80 -4.49 -5.07 12.67
CA SER A 80 -5.20 -6.34 12.87
C SER A 80 -4.31 -7.48 12.42
N GLN A 81 -3.95 -8.39 13.32
CA GLN A 81 -3.07 -9.55 13.07
C GLN A 81 -3.82 -10.83 13.36
N LYS A 82 -4.09 -11.69 12.37
CA LYS A 82 -4.98 -12.84 12.62
C LYS A 82 -4.82 -14.11 11.79
N ASN A 83 -3.97 -14.17 10.77
CA ASN A 83 -3.85 -15.41 9.98
C ASN A 83 -2.69 -16.31 10.45
N ARG A 84 -2.65 -17.55 9.95
CA ARG A 84 -1.62 -18.56 10.28
C ARG A 84 -0.18 -18.13 9.92
N PHE A 85 -0.06 -17.06 9.14
CA PHE A 85 1.19 -16.51 8.63
C PHE A 85 1.55 -15.15 9.24
N ASN A 86 0.84 -14.73 10.31
CA ASN A 86 1.03 -13.43 10.96
C ASN A 86 0.87 -12.21 10.03
N GLU A 87 0.03 -12.32 9.00
CA GLU A 87 -0.33 -11.15 8.19
C GLU A 87 -0.99 -10.09 9.06
N ALA A 88 -0.52 -8.85 8.92
CA ALA A 88 -1.08 -7.69 9.56
C ALA A 88 -1.66 -6.75 8.50
N LYS A 89 -2.93 -6.37 8.65
CA LYS A 89 -3.51 -5.25 7.90
C LYS A 89 -3.52 -4.00 8.77
N VAL A 90 -3.08 -2.89 8.22
CA VAL A 90 -2.97 -1.61 8.92
C VAL A 90 -4.16 -0.73 8.56
N PHE A 91 -4.82 -0.14 9.55
CA PHE A 91 -5.92 0.80 9.33
C PHE A 91 -5.73 2.09 10.12
N PHE A 92 -5.88 3.21 9.42
CA PHE A 92 -5.98 4.50 10.04
C PHE A 92 -7.30 4.63 10.81
N PRO A 93 -7.27 5.22 12.01
CA PRO A 93 -8.49 5.48 12.74
C PRO A 93 -9.34 6.51 11.99
N LEU A 94 -10.59 6.15 11.73
CA LEU A 94 -11.60 7.12 11.30
C LEU A 94 -11.71 8.25 12.32
N ASN A 95 -11.92 9.46 11.82
CA ASN A 95 -12.22 10.64 12.61
C ASN A 95 -13.49 10.38 13.44
N ARG A 96 -13.51 10.77 14.71
CA ARG A 96 -14.66 10.57 15.61
C ARG A 96 -15.96 11.22 15.11
N TYR A 97 -15.84 12.23 14.24
CA TYR A 97 -16.97 12.93 13.63
C TYR A 97 -17.32 12.39 12.25
N PHE A 98 -16.58 11.40 11.73
CA PHE A 98 -16.85 10.81 10.44
C PHE A 98 -18.11 9.94 10.50
N ASN A 99 -19.00 10.12 9.52
CA ASN A 99 -20.18 9.27 9.40
C ASN A 99 -19.77 7.87 8.94
N GLN A 100 -19.74 6.93 9.88
CA GLN A 100 -19.35 5.55 9.61
C GLN A 100 -20.24 4.85 8.57
N SER A 101 -21.49 5.28 8.35
CA SER A 101 -22.33 4.71 7.28
C SER A 101 -21.85 5.07 5.86
N SER A 102 -21.02 6.11 5.74
CA SER A 102 -20.35 6.51 4.50
C SER A 102 -18.99 5.81 4.33
N CYS A 103 -18.50 5.11 5.36
CA CYS A 103 -17.26 4.35 5.30
C CYS A 103 -17.42 3.17 4.35
N THR A 104 -16.36 2.89 3.58
CA THR A 104 -16.32 1.73 2.72
C THR A 104 -14.92 1.14 2.72
N TRP A 105 -14.89 -0.17 2.82
CA TRP A 105 -13.68 -0.96 2.64
C TRP A 105 -13.86 -1.90 1.45
N LEU A 106 -12.90 -1.87 0.55
CA LEU A 106 -12.76 -2.80 -0.55
C LEU A 106 -11.56 -3.71 -0.27
N THR A 107 -11.78 -5.02 -0.11
CA THR A 107 -10.68 -5.99 -0.13
C THR A 107 -10.62 -6.62 -1.51
N ILE A 108 -9.44 -6.68 -2.08
CA ILE A 108 -9.16 -7.23 -3.40
C ILE A 108 -8.20 -8.39 -3.19
N GLY A 109 -8.60 -9.58 -3.63
CA GLY A 109 -8.06 -10.83 -3.09
C GLY A 109 -8.67 -11.06 -1.71
N ILE A 110 -9.80 -11.76 -1.66
CA ILE A 110 -10.39 -12.12 -0.35
C ILE A 110 -9.51 -13.19 0.30
N GLY A 111 -9.05 -14.15 -0.51
CA GLY A 111 -8.24 -15.28 -0.07
C GLY A 111 -8.98 -16.22 0.89
N GLY A 112 -8.26 -17.20 1.44
CA GLY A 112 -8.86 -18.26 2.27
C GLY A 112 -9.28 -17.85 3.69
N SER A 113 -9.24 -16.57 4.08
CA SER A 113 -9.56 -16.13 5.45
C SER A 113 -10.18 -14.75 5.53
N THR A 114 -11.18 -14.60 6.39
CA THR A 114 -11.91 -13.34 6.63
C THR A 114 -11.73 -12.79 8.06
N SER A 115 -10.72 -13.29 8.77
CA SER A 115 -10.54 -13.06 10.21
C SER A 115 -10.32 -11.57 10.54
N ILE A 116 -9.61 -10.85 9.66
CA ILE A 116 -9.36 -9.41 9.78
C ILE A 116 -10.64 -8.64 9.43
N GLU A 117 -11.37 -9.11 8.44
CA GLU A 117 -12.61 -8.53 7.95
C GLU A 117 -13.68 -8.53 9.05
N LYS A 118 -13.78 -9.64 9.79
CA LYS A 118 -14.61 -9.77 11.00
C LYS A 118 -14.20 -8.80 12.09
N GLU A 119 -12.90 -8.63 12.33
CA GLU A 119 -12.42 -7.70 13.36
C GLU A 119 -12.70 -6.24 13.01
N PHE A 120 -12.43 -5.86 11.76
CA PHE A 120 -12.74 -4.54 11.26
C PHE A 120 -14.25 -4.27 11.34
N LYS A 121 -15.10 -5.23 10.94
CA LYS A 121 -16.56 -5.10 11.03
C LYS A 121 -17.04 -4.94 12.47
N LYS A 122 -16.42 -5.63 13.43
CA LYS A 122 -16.71 -5.43 14.87
C LYS A 122 -16.35 -4.01 15.33
N LYS A 123 -15.24 -3.47 14.85
CA LYS A 123 -14.78 -2.11 15.20
C LYS A 123 -15.56 -1.01 14.49
N TYR A 124 -15.93 -1.23 13.24
CA TYR A 124 -16.62 -0.28 12.38
C TYR A 124 -17.90 -0.90 11.78
N PRO A 125 -18.92 -1.17 12.60
CA PRO A 125 -20.09 -1.96 12.20
C PRO A 125 -20.89 -1.36 11.05
N LYS A 126 -20.89 -0.03 10.89
CA LYS A 126 -21.61 0.67 9.82
C LYS A 126 -20.82 0.82 8.52
N CYS A 127 -19.52 0.51 8.51
CA CYS A 127 -18.77 0.48 7.26
C CYS A 127 -19.33 -0.61 6.34
N LYS A 128 -19.52 -0.28 5.07
CA LYS A 128 -19.81 -1.26 4.03
C LYS A 128 -18.52 -1.95 3.62
N ILE A 129 -18.55 -3.26 3.45
CA ILE A 129 -17.38 -4.06 3.07
C ILE A 129 -17.72 -4.78 1.77
N TYR A 130 -16.84 -4.66 0.79
CA TYR A 130 -16.93 -5.31 -0.51
C TYR A 130 -15.66 -6.13 -0.73
N GLY A 131 -15.82 -7.34 -1.23
CA GLY A 131 -14.73 -8.26 -1.50
C GLY A 131 -14.70 -8.58 -2.99
N ILE A 132 -13.59 -8.31 -3.65
CA ILE A 132 -13.37 -8.67 -5.05
C ILE A 132 -12.52 -9.93 -5.06
N GLU A 133 -13.08 -10.99 -5.63
CA GLU A 133 -12.44 -12.29 -5.75
C GLU A 133 -12.99 -12.99 -7.00
N ALA A 134 -12.11 -13.51 -7.86
CA ALA A 134 -12.53 -14.24 -9.05
C ALA A 134 -12.82 -15.72 -8.77
N SER A 135 -12.26 -16.24 -7.68
CA SER A 135 -12.32 -17.65 -7.32
C SER A 135 -13.35 -17.92 -6.23
N GLU A 136 -14.45 -18.59 -6.57
CA GLU A 136 -15.52 -18.93 -5.61
C GLU A 136 -15.02 -19.72 -4.40
N ASP A 137 -14.02 -20.59 -4.61
CA ASP A 137 -13.32 -21.34 -3.58
C ASP A 137 -12.58 -20.45 -2.56
N GLN A 138 -12.28 -19.21 -2.93
CA GLN A 138 -11.62 -18.20 -2.10
C GLN A 138 -12.59 -17.15 -1.54
N PHE A 139 -13.91 -17.35 -1.65
CA PHE A 139 -14.87 -16.47 -0.99
C PHE A 139 -14.87 -16.64 0.54
N ALA A 140 -14.34 -17.77 1.03
CA ALA A 140 -14.36 -18.16 2.44
C ALA A 140 -15.78 -18.02 3.04
N ASP A 141 -15.98 -17.18 4.07
CA ASP A 141 -17.30 -16.83 4.60
C ASP A 141 -17.56 -15.32 4.53
N PHE A 142 -17.06 -14.68 3.48
CA PHE A 142 -17.10 -13.23 3.30
C PHE A 142 -18.52 -12.69 3.11
N ASP A 143 -19.42 -13.49 2.55
CA ASP A 143 -20.85 -13.21 2.38
C ASP A 143 -21.56 -12.86 3.71
N LYS A 144 -21.05 -13.34 4.84
CA LYS A 144 -21.55 -13.01 6.19
C LYS A 144 -21.09 -11.63 6.69
N ILE A 145 -20.13 -11.01 6.01
CA ILE A 145 -19.44 -9.79 6.47
C ILE A 145 -19.73 -8.62 5.52
N GLY A 146 -19.76 -8.91 4.22
CA GLY A 146 -19.86 -7.94 3.15
C GLY A 146 -20.43 -8.54 1.86
N LYS A 147 -20.36 -7.77 0.78
CA LYS A 147 -20.81 -8.20 -0.54
C LYS A 147 -19.63 -8.72 -1.35
N VAL A 148 -19.72 -9.96 -1.83
CA VAL A 148 -18.77 -10.53 -2.79
C VAL A 148 -19.04 -9.99 -4.19
N ILE A 149 -17.97 -9.69 -4.92
CA ILE A 149 -17.94 -9.26 -6.31
C ILE A 149 -17.10 -10.34 -7.04
N PRO A 150 -17.75 -11.29 -7.74
CA PRO A 150 -17.13 -12.53 -8.20
C PRO A 150 -16.35 -12.35 -9.52
N TYR A 151 -15.45 -11.36 -9.58
CA TYR A 151 -14.73 -10.99 -10.80
C TYR A 151 -13.27 -10.67 -10.49
N GLY A 152 -12.40 -10.89 -11.49
CA GLY A 152 -11.07 -10.30 -11.47
C GLY A 152 -11.13 -8.82 -11.82
N VAL A 153 -10.15 -8.05 -11.35
CA VAL A 153 -10.06 -6.61 -11.63
C VAL A 153 -8.73 -6.21 -12.20
N GLY A 154 -8.77 -5.25 -13.13
CA GLY A 154 -7.60 -4.68 -13.76
C GLY A 154 -7.82 -3.23 -14.19
N VAL A 155 -6.77 -2.66 -14.78
CA VAL A 155 -6.81 -1.33 -15.41
C VAL A 155 -7.65 -1.35 -16.71
N GLU A 156 -7.60 -2.47 -17.42
CA GLU A 156 -8.34 -2.76 -18.65
C GLU A 156 -9.11 -4.08 -18.51
N ALA A 157 -10.12 -4.25 -19.36
CA ALA A 157 -10.77 -5.54 -19.52
C ALA A 157 -9.83 -6.53 -20.21
N GLY A 158 -9.91 -7.81 -19.85
CA GLY A 158 -9.11 -8.84 -20.52
C GLY A 158 -9.34 -10.23 -19.94
N ASN A 159 -8.81 -11.24 -20.62
CA ASN A 159 -8.81 -12.62 -20.15
C ASN A 159 -7.36 -13.06 -19.91
N PHE A 160 -7.09 -13.58 -18.72
CA PHE A 160 -5.76 -13.98 -18.27
C PHE A 160 -5.80 -15.39 -17.74
N VAL A 161 -4.76 -16.17 -18.05
CA VAL A 161 -4.48 -17.41 -17.35
C VAL A 161 -3.62 -17.04 -16.15
N VAL A 162 -4.12 -17.30 -14.94
CA VAL A 162 -3.33 -17.16 -13.72
C VAL A 162 -2.99 -18.53 -13.16
N THR A 163 -1.82 -18.64 -12.56
CA THR A 163 -1.40 -19.82 -11.83
C THR A 163 -1.72 -19.62 -10.36
N LEU A 164 -2.74 -20.31 -9.86
CA LEU A 164 -3.14 -20.28 -8.45
C LEU A 164 -2.41 -21.38 -7.69
N ARG A 165 -2.04 -21.10 -6.43
CA ARG A 165 -1.53 -22.12 -5.51
C ARG A 165 -2.67 -22.72 -4.72
N ASP A 166 -2.83 -24.04 -4.80
CA ASP A 166 -3.75 -24.77 -3.92
C ASP A 166 -3.01 -25.16 -2.63
N HIS A 167 -3.21 -24.38 -1.59
CA HIS A 167 -2.64 -24.66 -0.27
C HIS A 167 -3.44 -25.70 0.54
N GLU A 168 -4.57 -26.22 0.03
CA GLU A 168 -5.41 -27.18 0.74
C GLU A 168 -5.16 -28.64 0.33
N LEU A 169 -4.52 -28.89 -0.82
CA LEU A 169 -4.27 -30.25 -1.30
C LEU A 169 -2.81 -30.69 -1.12
N THR A 170 -2.57 -31.48 -0.06
CA THR A 170 -1.57 -32.56 0.03
C THR A 170 -0.12 -32.27 0.46
N GLY A 171 0.25 -31.03 0.82
CA GLY A 171 1.62 -30.74 1.30
C GLY A 171 2.71 -30.84 0.22
N GLN A 172 2.31 -31.08 -1.01
CA GLN A 172 2.94 -30.55 -2.22
C GLN A 172 2.15 -29.28 -2.57
N ASP A 173 2.77 -28.27 -3.17
CA ASP A 173 2.08 -27.08 -3.69
C ASP A 173 1.67 -27.35 -5.15
N PRO A 174 0.55 -28.05 -5.46
CA PRO A 174 0.10 -28.11 -6.84
C PRO A 174 -0.41 -26.72 -7.22
N SER A 175 0.26 -26.12 -8.19
CA SER A 175 -0.23 -24.94 -8.87
C SER A 175 -1.17 -25.35 -10.00
N TYR A 176 -2.33 -24.70 -10.14
CA TYR A 176 -3.24 -24.93 -11.26
C TYR A 176 -3.50 -23.63 -12.02
N GLU A 177 -3.74 -23.76 -13.32
CA GLU A 177 -4.07 -22.64 -14.18
C GLU A 177 -5.58 -22.39 -14.16
N LYS A 178 -5.97 -21.13 -14.02
CA LYS A 178 -7.37 -20.68 -14.07
C LYS A 178 -7.50 -19.50 -15.02
N ASN A 179 -8.49 -19.56 -15.90
CA ASN A 179 -8.88 -18.41 -16.71
C ASN A 179 -9.67 -17.43 -15.84
N ILE A 180 -9.14 -16.22 -15.69
CA ILE A 180 -9.81 -15.11 -15.02
C ILE A 180 -10.14 -14.04 -16.06
N THR A 181 -11.40 -13.61 -16.06
CA THR A 181 -11.82 -12.41 -16.77
C THR A 181 -11.63 -11.21 -15.84
N LEU A 182 -10.82 -10.25 -16.29
CA LEU A 182 -10.63 -8.97 -15.63
C LEU A 182 -11.65 -7.96 -16.12
N HIS A 183 -12.25 -7.24 -15.17
CA HIS A 183 -13.09 -6.09 -15.42
C HIS A 183 -12.35 -4.80 -15.04
N PRO A 184 -12.55 -3.69 -15.77
CA PRO A 184 -11.99 -2.40 -15.39
C PRO A 184 -12.47 -1.97 -14.00
N PHE A 185 -11.55 -1.50 -13.16
CA PHE A 185 -11.86 -1.05 -11.79
C PHE A 185 -13.02 -0.05 -11.73
N SER A 186 -13.08 0.90 -12.67
CA SER A 186 -14.15 1.90 -12.71
C SER A 186 -15.53 1.28 -12.85
N GLU A 187 -15.67 0.23 -13.66
CA GLU A 187 -16.96 -0.44 -13.88
C GLU A 187 -17.40 -1.20 -12.64
N ILE A 188 -16.46 -1.92 -12.00
CA ILE A 188 -16.75 -2.62 -10.74
C ILE A 188 -17.17 -1.66 -9.63
N LEU A 189 -16.48 -0.53 -9.49
CA LEU A 189 -16.84 0.47 -8.49
C LEU A 189 -18.22 1.09 -8.76
N ASP A 190 -18.53 1.40 -10.01
CA ASP A 190 -19.82 2.00 -10.37
C ASP A 190 -20.99 1.02 -10.15
N GLU A 191 -20.84 -0.22 -10.59
CA GLU A 191 -21.91 -1.22 -10.56
C GLU A 191 -22.13 -1.80 -9.15
N TYR A 192 -21.05 -2.14 -8.44
CA TYR A 192 -21.15 -2.91 -7.20
C TYR A 192 -21.05 -2.05 -5.94
N VAL A 193 -20.26 -0.98 -5.99
CA VAL A 193 -19.96 -0.13 -4.83
C VAL A 193 -20.80 1.15 -4.85
N GLY A 194 -21.09 1.69 -6.04
CA GLY A 194 -21.86 2.92 -6.26
C GLY A 194 -21.10 4.20 -5.91
N GLN A 195 -19.77 4.12 -5.73
CA GLN A 195 -18.90 5.27 -5.47
C GLN A 195 -17.46 4.95 -5.85
N ARG A 196 -16.75 5.96 -6.35
CA ARG A 196 -15.33 5.86 -6.73
C ARG A 196 -14.36 6.31 -5.64
N LEU A 197 -14.87 6.88 -4.54
CA LEU A 197 -14.10 7.16 -3.32
C LEU A 197 -14.26 6.00 -2.34
N VAL A 198 -13.15 5.33 -2.01
CA VAL A 198 -13.09 4.21 -1.08
C VAL A 198 -12.15 4.55 0.07
N HIS A 199 -12.57 4.30 1.30
CA HIS A 199 -11.84 4.76 2.48
C HIS A 199 -10.67 3.84 2.81
N PHE A 200 -10.93 2.54 2.82
CA PHE A 200 -9.93 1.51 3.04
C PHE A 200 -9.89 0.59 1.82
N VAL A 201 -8.69 0.27 1.37
CA VAL A 201 -8.46 -0.72 0.33
C VAL A 201 -7.37 -1.66 0.80
N THR A 202 -7.58 -2.96 0.67
CA THR A 202 -6.53 -3.97 0.85
C THR A 202 -6.34 -4.70 -0.47
N ILE A 203 -5.10 -4.85 -0.91
CA ILE A 203 -4.78 -5.44 -2.22
C ILE A 203 -3.82 -6.62 -2.03
N ASP A 204 -4.23 -7.75 -2.57
CA ASP A 204 -3.47 -8.98 -2.74
C ASP A 204 -3.91 -9.59 -4.09
N LEU A 205 -3.04 -9.54 -5.09
CA LEU A 205 -3.32 -9.91 -6.48
C LEU A 205 -2.15 -10.64 -7.14
N GLU A 206 -1.31 -11.33 -6.36
CA GLU A 206 -0.24 -12.20 -6.85
C GLU A 206 0.68 -11.54 -7.90
N GLY A 207 0.99 -10.25 -7.72
CA GLY A 207 1.88 -9.46 -8.60
C GLY A 207 1.17 -8.44 -9.48
N PHE A 208 -0.16 -8.52 -9.66
CA PHE A 208 -0.89 -7.50 -10.43
C PHE A 208 -1.10 -6.18 -9.68
N GLU A 209 -0.75 -6.11 -8.38
CA GLU A 209 -0.90 -4.91 -7.56
C GLU A 209 -0.14 -3.73 -8.14
N TYR A 210 1.06 -3.97 -8.67
CA TYR A 210 1.91 -2.91 -9.23
C TYR A 210 1.22 -2.14 -10.34
N SER A 211 0.53 -2.82 -11.26
CA SER A 211 -0.14 -2.19 -12.40
C SER A 211 -1.26 -1.23 -11.95
N ILE A 212 -2.02 -1.64 -10.94
CA ILE A 212 -3.12 -0.85 -10.37
C ILE A 212 -2.56 0.34 -9.59
N LEU A 213 -1.55 0.10 -8.75
CA LEU A 213 -0.94 1.13 -7.91
C LEU A 213 -0.23 2.19 -8.74
N GLU A 214 0.52 1.81 -9.79
CA GLU A 214 1.17 2.76 -10.68
C GLU A 214 0.14 3.69 -11.37
N GLU A 215 -0.96 3.15 -11.90
CA GLU A 215 -2.01 3.93 -12.59
C GLU A 215 -2.87 4.78 -11.63
N LEU A 216 -2.96 4.38 -10.37
CA LEU A 216 -3.69 5.11 -9.33
C LEU A 216 -2.86 6.23 -8.70
N MET A 217 -1.57 5.96 -8.43
CA MET A 217 -0.69 6.86 -7.68
C MET A 217 0.04 7.86 -8.56
N THR A 218 0.13 7.62 -9.87
CA THR A 218 0.65 8.59 -10.82
C THR A 218 -0.37 9.70 -11.07
N ASN A 219 0.01 10.96 -10.87
CA ASN A 219 -0.82 12.09 -11.28
C ASN A 219 -1.13 12.00 -12.78
N GLY A 220 -2.43 11.95 -13.08
CA GLY A 220 -2.89 11.76 -14.45
C GLY A 220 -2.76 10.32 -14.96
N GLY A 221 -2.49 9.31 -14.12
CA GLY A 221 -2.66 7.90 -14.48
C GLY A 221 -4.13 7.56 -14.78
N LYS A 222 -4.39 6.48 -15.50
CA LYS A 222 -5.73 6.15 -16.02
C LYS A 222 -6.78 6.06 -14.92
N LEU A 223 -6.51 5.31 -13.84
CA LEU A 223 -7.44 5.15 -12.73
C LEU A 223 -7.67 6.48 -12.00
N SER A 224 -6.62 7.27 -11.82
CA SER A 224 -6.71 8.63 -11.29
C SER A 224 -7.58 9.56 -12.16
N ARG A 225 -7.40 9.54 -13.49
CA ARG A 225 -8.22 10.32 -14.45
C ARG A 225 -9.68 9.87 -14.48
N GLN A 226 -9.97 8.62 -14.13
CA GLN A 226 -11.33 8.13 -13.96
C GLN A 226 -11.94 8.58 -12.62
N GLY A 227 -11.25 9.39 -11.81
CA GLY A 227 -11.77 9.90 -10.54
C GLY A 227 -11.86 8.85 -9.44
N ILE A 228 -11.11 7.74 -9.57
CA ILE A 228 -10.98 6.74 -8.53
C ILE A 228 -10.05 7.27 -7.44
N VAL A 229 -10.53 7.24 -6.20
CA VAL A 229 -9.80 7.76 -5.04
C VAL A 229 -9.82 6.70 -3.94
N PHE A 230 -8.66 6.19 -3.57
CA PHE A 230 -8.50 5.35 -2.39
C PHE A 230 -7.83 6.17 -1.30
N CYS A 231 -8.46 6.26 -0.12
CA CYS A 231 -7.92 7.08 0.96
C CYS A 231 -6.77 6.40 1.69
N GLN A 232 -6.89 5.10 1.93
CA GLN A 232 -5.80 4.27 2.42
C GLN A 232 -5.76 2.97 1.62
N ILE A 233 -4.56 2.57 1.24
CA ILE A 233 -4.29 1.30 0.56
C ILE A 233 -3.30 0.52 1.42
N ASP A 234 -3.63 -0.71 1.77
CA ASP A 234 -2.74 -1.66 2.43
C ASP A 234 -2.46 -2.79 1.45
N ALA A 235 -1.29 -2.75 0.81
CA ALA A 235 -0.96 -3.63 -0.31
C ALA A 235 0.07 -4.68 0.11
N GLU A 236 -0.17 -5.92 -0.29
CA GLU A 236 0.82 -6.98 -0.33
C GLU A 236 1.49 -6.96 -1.70
N LEU A 237 2.72 -6.45 -1.75
CA LEU A 237 3.48 -6.36 -2.99
C LEU A 237 4.30 -7.63 -3.13
N HIS A 238 3.82 -8.48 -4.03
CA HIS A 238 4.45 -9.73 -4.35
C HIS A 238 5.84 -9.53 -4.96
N TYR A 239 6.76 -10.41 -4.58
CA TYR A 239 8.16 -10.31 -4.95
C TYR A 239 8.69 -11.70 -5.29
N PHE A 240 8.79 -11.98 -6.58
CA PHE A 240 9.20 -13.31 -7.05
C PHE A 240 10.40 -13.29 -8.01
N ASN A 241 10.69 -12.14 -8.65
CA ASN A 241 11.72 -12.03 -9.67
C ASN A 241 12.18 -10.56 -9.89
N GLU A 242 13.15 -10.36 -10.79
CA GLU A 242 13.69 -9.04 -11.14
C GLU A 242 12.64 -8.07 -11.73
N GLU A 243 11.59 -8.58 -12.38
CA GLU A 243 10.51 -7.76 -12.94
C GLU A 243 9.68 -7.11 -11.83
N HIS A 244 9.29 -7.87 -10.81
CA HIS A 244 8.64 -7.35 -9.61
C HIS A 244 9.54 -6.35 -8.88
N ALA A 245 10.85 -6.62 -8.81
CA ALA A 245 11.81 -5.67 -8.25
C ALA A 245 11.85 -4.35 -9.03
N ALA A 246 11.82 -4.41 -10.37
CA ALA A 246 11.75 -3.23 -11.21
C ALA A 246 10.41 -2.48 -11.04
N ALA A 247 9.29 -3.20 -10.91
CA ALA A 247 7.98 -2.63 -10.66
C ALA A 247 7.91 -1.91 -9.31
N LEU A 248 8.43 -2.52 -8.24
CA LEU A 248 8.53 -1.89 -6.93
C LEU A 248 9.38 -0.61 -6.99
N ARG A 249 10.51 -0.64 -7.70
CA ARG A 249 11.34 0.57 -7.92
C ARG A 249 10.58 1.67 -8.65
N ARG A 250 9.81 1.34 -9.69
CA ARG A 250 8.99 2.32 -10.43
C ARG A 250 7.89 2.90 -9.54
N LEU A 251 7.14 2.05 -8.84
CA LEU A 251 6.11 2.47 -7.90
C LEU A 251 6.67 3.43 -6.84
N MET A 252 7.79 3.06 -6.20
CA MET A 252 8.40 3.92 -5.19
C MET A 252 8.93 5.24 -5.77
N LYS A 253 9.42 5.24 -7.02
CA LYS A 253 9.75 6.50 -7.72
C LYS A 253 8.51 7.36 -7.96
N THR A 254 7.39 6.78 -8.38
CA THR A 254 6.12 7.49 -8.54
C THR A 254 5.68 8.13 -7.24
N VAL A 255 5.68 7.36 -6.15
CA VAL A 255 5.27 7.83 -4.81
C VAL A 255 6.23 8.87 -4.23
N SER A 256 7.52 8.79 -4.57
CA SER A 256 8.52 9.73 -4.05
C SER A 256 8.63 11.04 -4.83
N LYS A 257 8.12 11.08 -6.07
CA LYS A 257 8.00 12.34 -6.81
C LYS A 257 6.90 13.19 -6.17
N TYR A 258 6.99 14.51 -6.34
CA TYR A 258 5.89 15.45 -6.02
C TYR A 258 4.61 15.21 -6.86
N ASP A 259 4.60 14.18 -7.71
CA ASP A 259 3.51 13.78 -8.59
C ASP A 259 2.58 12.71 -7.98
N SER A 260 2.70 12.41 -6.68
CA SER A 260 1.74 11.54 -5.99
C SER A 260 1.19 12.19 -4.73
N ASP A 261 -0.12 12.05 -4.53
CA ASP A 261 -0.80 12.43 -3.30
C ASP A 261 -0.70 11.36 -2.19
N TYR A 262 -0.13 10.20 -2.53
CA TYR A 262 0.01 9.06 -1.62
C TYR A 262 1.35 9.08 -0.90
N ILE A 263 1.33 8.77 0.39
CA ILE A 263 2.53 8.65 1.23
C ILE A 263 2.54 7.26 1.87
N PRO A 264 3.66 6.51 1.82
CA PRO A 264 3.80 5.25 2.55
C PRO A 264 3.98 5.56 4.04
N VAL A 265 3.17 4.96 4.89
CA VAL A 265 3.12 5.25 6.34
C VAL A 265 3.43 4.04 7.22
N ASP A 266 3.39 2.83 6.65
CA ASP A 266 3.80 1.59 7.29
C ASP A 266 4.43 0.67 6.25
N HIS A 267 5.42 -0.10 6.67
CA HIS A 267 6.09 -1.11 5.87
C HIS A 267 6.51 -2.25 6.79
N SER A 268 6.25 -3.47 6.34
CA SER A 268 6.74 -4.68 6.96
C SER A 268 7.00 -5.74 5.90
N TRP A 269 7.70 -6.79 6.32
CA TRP A 269 7.88 -8.00 5.52
C TRP A 269 6.81 -9.02 5.89
N TYR A 270 6.21 -9.64 4.88
CA TYR A 270 5.30 -10.77 5.03
C TYR A 270 5.94 -12.02 4.43
N MET A 271 5.91 -13.12 5.17
CA MET A 271 6.57 -14.39 4.83
C MET A 271 8.07 -14.27 4.48
N GLY A 272 8.72 -13.15 4.86
CA GLY A 272 10.12 -12.87 4.56
C GLY A 272 10.43 -12.54 3.09
N ILE A 273 9.40 -12.47 2.23
CA ILE A 273 9.57 -12.24 0.79
C ILE A 273 8.68 -11.13 0.24
N HIS A 274 7.47 -10.95 0.75
CA HIS A 274 6.53 -9.95 0.23
C HIS A 274 6.62 -8.66 1.04
N HIS A 275 6.52 -7.51 0.35
CA HIS A 275 6.47 -6.22 1.01
C HIS A 275 5.03 -5.87 1.34
N LYS A 276 4.68 -5.74 2.63
CA LYS A 276 3.41 -5.16 3.04
C LYS A 276 3.62 -3.65 3.21
N ILE A 277 2.97 -2.84 2.39
CA ILE A 277 3.11 -1.38 2.45
C ILE A 277 1.73 -0.73 2.56
N THR A 278 1.59 0.15 3.55
CA THR A 278 0.39 0.98 3.70
C THR A 278 0.63 2.38 3.16
N PHE A 279 -0.17 2.79 2.18
CA PHE A 279 -0.18 4.13 1.60
C PHE A 279 -1.42 4.91 2.05
N VAL A 280 -1.28 6.22 2.26
CA VAL A 280 -2.39 7.12 2.58
C VAL A 280 -2.41 8.30 1.62
N ASN A 281 -3.56 8.58 1.03
CA ASN A 281 -3.79 9.73 0.17
C ASN A 281 -4.01 10.99 1.01
N PHE A 282 -2.92 11.68 1.33
CA PHE A 282 -2.99 12.93 2.09
C PHE A 282 -3.29 14.13 1.21
N GLY A 283 -3.15 14.05 -0.11
CA GLY A 283 -3.49 15.13 -1.04
C GLY A 283 -4.99 15.33 -1.22
N ASN A 284 -5.79 14.26 -1.09
CA ASN A 284 -7.24 14.33 -1.20
C ASN A 284 -7.93 14.87 0.08
N ARG A 285 -8.76 15.90 -0.08
CA ARG A 285 -9.46 16.57 1.03
C ARG A 285 -10.44 15.66 1.77
N GLU A 286 -11.17 14.80 1.08
CA GLU A 286 -12.17 13.92 1.70
C GLU A 286 -11.49 12.82 2.50
N CYS A 287 -10.36 12.29 2.01
CA CYS A 287 -9.51 11.37 2.76
C CYS A 287 -8.98 11.99 4.05
N ARG A 288 -8.53 13.26 3.99
CA ARG A 288 -8.13 14.00 5.20
C ARG A 288 -9.25 14.21 6.21
N ARG A 289 -10.51 14.33 5.75
CA ARG A 289 -11.67 14.45 6.64
C ARG A 289 -12.06 13.12 7.26
N ALA A 290 -11.92 12.02 6.50
CA ALA A 290 -12.25 10.68 6.94
C ALA A 290 -11.36 10.21 8.09
N PHE A 291 -10.08 10.58 8.08
CA PHE A 291 -9.10 10.12 9.06
C PHE A 291 -8.79 11.15 10.14
N ASP A 292 -8.44 10.67 11.34
CA ASP A 292 -8.01 11.54 12.44
C ASP A 292 -6.52 11.92 12.30
N ILE A 293 -6.19 12.66 11.24
CA ILE A 293 -4.81 13.06 10.90
C ILE A 293 -4.12 13.84 12.02
N ARG A 294 -4.88 14.53 12.89
CA ARG A 294 -4.31 15.24 14.04
C ARG A 294 -3.56 14.31 14.99
N LYS A 295 -3.99 13.05 15.11
CA LYS A 295 -3.25 12.05 15.89
C LYS A 295 -1.86 11.73 15.36
N LEU A 296 -1.53 12.13 14.12
CA LEU A 296 -0.18 11.96 13.57
C LEU A 296 0.79 13.03 14.06
N PHE A 297 0.30 14.23 14.34
CA PHE A 297 1.12 15.41 14.58
C PHE A 297 1.06 15.93 16.03
N ASP A 298 0.02 15.59 16.79
CA ASP A 298 -0.17 15.99 18.20
C ASP A 298 0.49 15.04 19.16
#